data_AF-A0A661QHD6-F1
#
_entry.id   AF-A0A661QHD6-F1
#
_cell.length_a   1.000
_cell.length_b   1.000
_cell.length_c   1.000
_cell.angle_alpha   90.00
_cell.angle_beta   90.00
_cell.angle_gamma   90.00
#
_symmetry.space_group_name_H-M   'P 1'
#
loop_
_entity.id
_entity.type
_entity.pdbx_description
1 polymer ?
#
loop_
_entity_poly.entity_id
_entity_poly.type
_entity_poly.pdbx_seq_one_letter_code
_entity_poly.pdbx_strand_id
1 'polypeptide(L)'
;MRKIFLLVLTFLVTCSLVGPAVAKKPYFFPYVNPYEATVMEVPAVYEAKLPEKVPTKVFRIHPFPERKTPDVFWYDQGLECSLVYQKDEAPLIFIIAGTGARYNSPKMIHMQKAFYQAGYHVISISSPTYSSFVINASKSMLPGYLYDDAEDLYRAMGLALDKVKSKIKVTDFYLTGYSLGGIQSAYVSLLDETEKKFNFKRVLLVNPPASLYNSVSRLDKLLDGNIPGGIKNLNVWYQDLLKSFSSLYAEMGYFDLSGDFIYKAYKRRPPREDFLASLVGLSFALSSADMMFTADVMRGGGYITQKNVKMNNSTSLTPYMMVGIRTGFTDYFHEYFYPYFHAKDPDLTEQQLIDQLSLNHIEKYLRSSKKIGLLHNQDDIIMEPGEVDYLHGVFGDRAQIYPTGGHCGNMNHPDVVRFMVNFFDGQEG
;
A
#
# COMPACT_ATOMS: atom_id res chain seq x y z
N MET A 1 26.89 -62.75 36.09
CA MET A 1 26.75 -61.28 36.17
C MET A 1 27.43 -60.58 34.98
N ARG A 2 26.98 -60.85 33.73
CA ARG A 2 27.57 -60.21 32.53
C ARG A 2 26.57 -60.05 31.36
N LYS A 3 25.28 -60.29 31.62
CA LYS A 3 24.19 -60.15 30.63
C LYS A 3 23.13 -59.10 30.98
N ILE A 4 23.22 -58.48 32.17
CA ILE A 4 22.31 -57.39 32.59
C ILE A 4 22.88 -56.01 32.22
N PHE A 5 24.20 -55.91 32.02
CA PHE A 5 24.86 -54.63 31.69
C PHE A 5 24.70 -54.21 30.21
N LEU A 6 24.30 -55.13 29.32
CA LEU A 6 24.14 -54.83 27.89
C LEU A 6 22.74 -54.30 27.55
N LEU A 7 21.74 -54.49 28.41
CA LEU A 7 20.36 -54.04 28.16
C LEU A 7 20.13 -52.58 28.61
N VAL A 8 21.01 -52.05 29.46
CA VAL A 8 20.94 -50.66 29.95
C VAL A 8 21.66 -49.69 29.00
N LEU A 9 22.58 -50.18 28.16
CA LEU A 9 23.34 -49.34 27.23
C LEU A 9 22.61 -49.09 25.89
N THR A 10 21.62 -49.91 25.53
CA THR A 10 20.86 -49.78 24.28
C THR A 10 19.64 -48.85 24.41
N PHE A 11 19.28 -48.42 25.62
CA PHE A 11 18.16 -47.49 25.86
C PHE A 11 18.59 -46.01 25.97
N LEU A 12 19.88 -45.72 25.76
CA LEU A 12 20.47 -44.39 25.97
C LEU A 12 20.85 -43.65 24.67
N VAL A 13 20.45 -44.15 23.48
CA VAL A 13 20.82 -43.55 22.17
C VAL A 13 19.61 -43.11 21.33
N THR A 14 18.43 -42.96 21.92
CA THR A 14 17.24 -42.38 21.23
C THR A 14 16.66 -41.17 21.95
N CYS A 15 17.50 -40.37 22.60
CA CYS A 15 17.16 -38.96 22.82
C CYS A 15 17.56 -38.17 21.58
N SER A 16 16.63 -38.12 20.63
CA SER A 16 16.61 -37.10 19.59
C SER A 16 16.93 -35.75 20.23
N LEU A 17 17.94 -35.07 19.69
CA LEU A 17 18.22 -33.66 19.94
C LEU A 17 17.02 -32.84 19.44
N VAL A 18 15.93 -32.82 20.21
CA VAL A 18 14.93 -31.77 20.12
C VAL A 18 15.57 -30.61 20.87
N GLY A 19 16.25 -29.74 20.12
CA GLY A 19 16.67 -28.44 20.65
C GLY A 19 15.47 -27.78 21.33
N PRO A 20 15.66 -27.03 22.42
CA PRO A 20 14.55 -26.38 23.10
C PRO A 20 13.75 -25.60 22.06
N ALA A 21 12.46 -25.94 21.91
CA ALA A 21 11.54 -25.14 21.15
C ALA A 21 11.64 -23.74 21.74
N VAL A 22 12.28 -22.82 21.00
CA VAL A 22 12.28 -21.41 21.37
C VAL A 22 10.81 -21.02 21.36
N ALA A 23 10.21 -20.90 22.55
CA ALA A 23 8.85 -20.42 22.67
C ALA A 23 8.78 -19.12 21.87
N LYS A 24 8.02 -19.10 20.76
CA LYS A 24 7.79 -17.88 19.99
C LYS A 24 7.28 -16.87 21.01
N LYS A 25 8.05 -15.80 21.24
CA LYS A 25 7.59 -14.71 22.10
C LYS A 25 6.24 -14.26 21.54
N PRO A 26 5.22 -14.06 22.39
CA PRO A 26 3.95 -13.51 21.94
C PRO A 26 4.22 -12.22 21.16
N TYR A 27 3.55 -12.06 20.02
CA TYR A 27 3.62 -10.82 19.26
C TYR A 27 3.21 -9.65 20.16
N PHE A 28 4.02 -8.59 20.16
CA PHE A 28 3.78 -7.38 20.92
C PHE A 28 3.92 -6.18 19.99
N PHE A 29 2.89 -5.33 19.97
CA PHE A 29 2.91 -4.06 19.26
C PHE A 29 2.48 -2.96 20.22
N PRO A 30 3.19 -1.82 20.28
CA PRO A 30 2.99 -0.82 21.34
C PRO A 30 1.69 0.00 21.19
N TYR A 31 1.03 -0.06 20.02
CA TYR A 31 -0.23 0.62 19.78
C TYR A 31 -1.36 -0.40 19.72
N VAL A 32 -2.27 -0.36 20.69
CA VAL A 32 -3.46 -1.23 20.75
C VAL A 32 -4.71 -0.55 20.19
N ASN A 33 -4.70 0.78 20.07
CA ASN A 33 -5.73 1.50 19.34
C ASN A 33 -5.41 1.43 17.83
N PRO A 34 -6.36 1.02 16.98
CA PRO A 34 -6.08 0.78 15.57
C PRO A 34 -5.83 2.07 14.77
N TYR A 35 -6.39 3.21 15.19
CA TYR A 35 -6.08 4.51 14.58
C TYR A 35 -4.70 5.00 14.99
N GLU A 36 -4.30 4.80 16.25
CA GLU A 36 -2.92 5.08 16.69
C GLU A 36 -1.93 4.21 15.90
N ALA A 37 -2.21 2.91 15.79
CA ALA A 37 -1.38 1.99 15.03
C ALA A 37 -1.23 2.41 13.56
N THR A 38 -2.30 2.94 12.95
CA THR A 38 -2.30 3.40 11.56
C THR A 38 -1.49 4.68 11.35
N VAL A 39 -1.61 5.66 12.27
CA VAL A 39 -1.03 7.00 12.14
C VAL A 39 0.42 7.05 12.62
N MET A 40 0.76 6.28 13.65
CA MET A 40 2.05 6.34 14.32
C MET A 40 3.07 5.42 13.65
N GLU A 41 4.30 5.90 13.51
CA GLU A 41 5.42 5.03 13.12
C GLU A 41 5.75 4.04 14.24
N VAL A 42 6.26 2.87 13.86
CA VAL A 42 6.79 1.90 14.83
C VAL A 42 7.89 2.59 15.64
N PRO A 43 7.83 2.62 16.99
CA PRO A 43 8.89 3.23 17.78
C PRO A 43 10.22 2.57 17.48
N ALA A 44 11.30 3.37 17.39
CA ALA A 44 12.63 2.89 16.99
C ALA A 44 13.14 1.66 17.79
N VAL A 45 12.74 1.53 19.06
CA VAL A 45 13.10 0.37 19.91
C VAL A 45 12.42 -0.94 19.50
N TYR A 46 11.32 -0.84 18.75
CA TYR A 46 10.53 -1.96 18.20
C TYR A 46 10.61 -2.02 16.68
N GLU A 47 11.54 -1.30 16.05
CA GLU A 47 11.73 -1.31 14.60
C GLU A 47 12.69 -2.43 14.18
N ALA A 48 12.43 -3.03 13.02
CA ALA A 48 13.34 -3.98 12.40
C ALA A 48 14.70 -3.34 12.13
N LYS A 49 15.78 -4.07 12.44
CA LYS A 49 17.14 -3.64 12.10
C LYS A 49 17.35 -3.81 10.61
N LEU A 50 17.30 -2.71 9.88
CA LEU A 50 17.49 -2.62 8.44
C LEU A 50 18.72 -1.78 8.10
N PRO A 51 19.28 -1.88 6.88
CA PRO A 51 20.43 -1.07 6.50
C PRO A 51 20.06 0.41 6.49
N GLU A 52 20.94 1.27 7.00
CA GLU A 52 20.70 2.72 6.98
C GLU A 52 20.54 3.25 5.55
N LYS A 53 21.37 2.73 4.62
CA LYS A 53 21.40 3.09 3.20
C LYS A 53 21.46 1.85 2.33
N VAL A 54 20.87 1.97 1.14
CA VAL A 54 20.89 0.95 0.08
C VAL A 54 21.23 1.60 -1.27
N PRO A 55 21.75 0.86 -2.27
CA PRO A 55 22.24 1.43 -3.52
C PRO A 55 21.08 1.82 -4.48
N THR A 56 20.27 2.80 -4.09
CA THR A 56 19.10 3.25 -4.87
C THR A 56 19.51 4.02 -6.12
N LYS A 57 18.89 3.68 -7.25
CA LYS A 57 18.93 4.43 -8.51
C LYS A 57 17.51 4.78 -8.93
N VAL A 58 17.26 6.06 -9.16
CA VAL A 58 15.98 6.55 -9.70
C VAL A 58 16.09 6.66 -11.22
N PHE A 59 15.05 6.28 -11.94
CA PHE A 59 14.95 6.41 -13.38
C PHE A 59 13.50 6.68 -13.79
N ARG A 60 13.32 7.12 -15.04
CA ARG A 60 11.98 7.38 -15.61
C ARG A 60 11.66 6.40 -16.72
N ILE A 61 10.38 6.08 -16.83
CA ILE A 61 9.78 5.35 -17.95
C ILE A 61 8.65 6.17 -18.56
N HIS A 62 8.38 5.94 -19.84
CA HIS A 62 7.36 6.63 -20.63
C HIS A 62 6.48 5.60 -21.32
N PRO A 63 5.47 5.04 -20.63
CA PRO A 63 4.55 4.08 -21.24
C PRO A 63 3.78 4.63 -22.44
N PHE A 64 3.54 5.95 -22.46
CA PHE A 64 2.87 6.65 -23.56
C PHE A 64 3.68 7.89 -23.98
N PRO A 65 4.75 7.75 -24.78
CA PRO A 65 5.65 8.87 -25.11
C PRO A 65 4.98 9.99 -25.92
N GLU A 66 3.95 9.66 -26.70
CA GLU A 66 3.19 10.61 -27.53
C GLU A 66 2.04 11.30 -26.75
N ARG A 67 1.85 10.98 -25.47
CA ARG A 67 0.78 11.57 -24.65
C ARG A 67 1.08 13.04 -24.41
N LYS A 68 0.08 13.89 -24.69
CA LYS A 68 0.13 15.31 -24.35
C LYS A 68 -0.26 15.49 -22.88
N THR A 69 0.67 16.01 -22.10
CA THR A 69 0.46 16.38 -20.71
C THR A 69 -0.03 17.84 -20.64
N PRO A 70 -1.18 18.13 -19.99
CA PRO A 70 -1.64 19.50 -19.76
C PRO A 70 -0.61 20.37 -19.03
N ASP A 71 -0.51 21.66 -19.39
CA ASP A 71 0.51 22.61 -18.88
C ASP A 71 0.52 22.76 -17.35
N VAL A 72 -0.59 22.48 -16.68
CA VAL A 72 -0.66 22.48 -15.21
C VAL A 72 0.25 21.43 -14.57
N PHE A 73 0.56 20.34 -15.28
CA PHE A 73 1.46 19.27 -14.84
C PHE A 73 2.89 19.43 -15.40
N TRP A 74 3.32 20.67 -15.70
CA TRP A 74 4.65 21.00 -16.24
C TRP A 74 5.84 20.34 -15.52
N TYR A 75 5.70 20.04 -14.23
CA TYR A 75 6.73 19.44 -13.39
C TYR A 75 6.90 17.92 -13.65
N ASP A 76 5.91 17.27 -14.26
CA ASP A 76 5.94 15.84 -14.51
C ASP A 76 6.59 15.53 -15.86
N GLN A 77 7.63 14.70 -15.83
CA GLN A 77 8.52 14.42 -16.95
C GLN A 77 8.62 12.92 -17.27
N GLY A 78 7.68 12.11 -16.79
CA GLY A 78 7.70 10.66 -16.89
C GLY A 78 7.54 9.99 -15.53
N LEU A 79 7.05 8.75 -15.55
CA LEU A 79 6.86 7.98 -14.33
C LEU A 79 8.22 7.60 -13.73
N GLU A 80 8.53 8.16 -12.56
CA GLU A 80 9.70 7.78 -11.79
C GLU A 80 9.49 6.43 -11.09
N CYS A 81 10.50 5.56 -11.23
CA CYS A 81 10.65 4.30 -10.52
C CYS A 81 12.02 4.28 -9.83
N SER A 82 12.21 3.38 -8.87
CA SER A 82 13.53 3.13 -8.29
C SER A 82 13.97 1.68 -8.44
N LEU A 83 15.27 1.49 -8.60
CA LEU A 83 15.97 0.21 -8.49
C LEU A 83 16.88 0.26 -7.26
N VAL A 84 16.76 -0.75 -6.39
CA VAL A 84 17.80 -1.11 -5.41
C VAL A 84 18.32 -2.48 -5.80
N TYR A 85 19.63 -2.64 -5.99
CA TYR A 85 20.17 -3.82 -6.67
C TYR A 85 21.37 -4.44 -5.97
N GLN A 86 21.46 -5.76 -6.05
CA GLN A 86 22.63 -6.55 -5.63
C GLN A 86 23.77 -6.39 -6.63
N LYS A 87 25.00 -6.63 -6.18
CA LYS A 87 26.17 -6.64 -7.08
C LYS A 87 26.15 -7.84 -8.02
N ASP A 88 25.71 -8.98 -7.50
CA ASP A 88 25.68 -10.25 -8.21
C ASP A 88 24.26 -10.57 -8.72
N GLU A 89 24.13 -11.72 -9.37
CA GLU A 89 22.86 -12.26 -9.80
C GLU A 89 21.95 -12.56 -8.60
N ALA A 90 20.68 -12.16 -8.71
CA ALA A 90 19.71 -12.24 -7.61
C ALA A 90 18.27 -12.28 -8.13
N PRO A 91 17.31 -12.78 -7.32
CA PRO A 91 15.89 -12.63 -7.64
C PRO A 91 15.46 -11.16 -7.64
N LEU A 92 14.43 -10.82 -8.40
CA LEU A 92 13.85 -9.49 -8.44
C LEU A 92 12.45 -9.48 -7.85
N ILE A 93 12.21 -8.57 -6.91
CA ILE A 93 10.89 -8.28 -6.38
C ILE A 93 10.39 -6.91 -6.82
N PHE A 94 9.17 -6.87 -7.35
CA PHE A 94 8.44 -5.63 -7.58
C PHE A 94 7.64 -5.25 -6.34
N ILE A 95 7.64 -3.96 -5.98
CA ILE A 95 6.84 -3.40 -4.91
C ILE A 95 5.89 -2.35 -5.48
N ILE A 96 4.58 -2.57 -5.30
CA ILE A 96 3.52 -1.64 -5.70
C ILE A 96 3.05 -0.85 -4.48
N ALA A 97 3.09 0.49 -4.58
CA ALA A 97 2.70 1.36 -3.49
C ALA A 97 1.17 1.42 -3.28
N GLY A 98 0.75 1.66 -2.04
CA GLY A 98 -0.65 1.89 -1.67
C GLY A 98 -1.20 3.25 -2.11
N THR A 99 -2.46 3.53 -1.78
CA THR A 99 -3.21 4.72 -2.24
C THR A 99 -2.40 6.02 -2.15
N GLY A 100 -2.35 6.76 -3.26
CA GLY A 100 -1.67 8.06 -3.38
C GLY A 100 -0.15 8.02 -3.18
N ALA A 101 0.45 6.86 -2.92
CA ALA A 101 1.85 6.77 -2.54
C ALA A 101 2.80 6.67 -3.74
N ARG A 102 3.93 7.38 -3.61
CA ARG A 102 5.04 7.36 -4.56
C ARG A 102 5.99 6.20 -4.26
N TYR A 103 6.76 5.79 -5.27
CA TYR A 103 7.77 4.72 -5.19
C TYR A 103 8.79 4.87 -4.04
N ASN A 104 8.99 6.09 -3.50
CA ASN A 104 9.91 6.41 -2.42
C ASN A 104 9.20 6.91 -1.14
N SER A 105 7.92 6.58 -0.93
CA SER A 105 7.27 6.82 0.36
C SER A 105 8.02 6.10 1.49
N PRO A 106 7.87 6.52 2.77
CA PRO A 106 8.54 5.86 3.88
C PRO A 106 8.34 4.34 3.93
N LYS A 107 7.10 3.86 3.73
CA LYS A 107 6.80 2.41 3.68
C LYS A 107 7.53 1.71 2.52
N MET A 108 7.57 2.34 1.34
CA MET A 108 8.29 1.81 0.19
C MET A 108 9.80 1.71 0.45
N ILE A 109 10.41 2.73 1.07
CA ILE A 109 11.83 2.73 1.43
C ILE A 109 12.13 1.61 2.43
N HIS A 110 11.28 1.38 3.42
CA HIS A 110 11.46 0.30 4.39
C HIS A 110 11.37 -1.08 3.74
N MET A 111 10.38 -1.30 2.87
CA MET A 111 10.29 -2.55 2.10
C MET A 111 11.50 -2.74 1.18
N GLN A 112 11.97 -1.68 0.50
CA GLN A 112 13.20 -1.72 -0.30
C GLN A 112 14.40 -2.17 0.52
N LYS A 113 14.57 -1.62 1.72
CA LYS A 113 15.65 -1.97 2.65
C LYS A 113 15.54 -3.42 3.12
N ALA A 114 14.33 -3.87 3.48
CA ALA A 114 14.08 -5.24 3.92
C ALA A 114 14.42 -6.27 2.84
N PHE A 115 13.90 -6.09 1.62
CA PHE A 115 14.16 -7.03 0.52
C PHE A 115 15.60 -6.93 -0.01
N TYR A 116 16.21 -5.74 0.00
CA TYR A 116 17.63 -5.63 -0.33
C TYR A 116 18.51 -6.37 0.68
N GLN A 117 18.21 -6.24 1.98
CA GLN A 117 18.92 -7.01 3.03
C GLN A 117 18.72 -8.52 2.86
N ALA A 118 17.55 -8.94 2.37
CA ALA A 118 17.24 -10.33 2.06
C ALA A 118 17.84 -10.84 0.73
N GLY A 119 18.61 -10.02 0.01
CA GLY A 119 19.32 -10.44 -1.19
C GLY A 119 18.55 -10.27 -2.50
N TYR A 120 17.48 -9.48 -2.53
CA TYR A 120 16.72 -9.21 -3.76
C TYR A 120 17.23 -7.96 -4.50
N HIS A 121 17.09 -7.96 -5.83
CA HIS A 121 16.88 -6.72 -6.59
C HIS A 121 15.46 -6.24 -6.33
N VAL A 122 15.27 -4.93 -6.17
CA VAL A 122 13.98 -4.33 -5.85
C VAL A 122 13.65 -3.26 -6.88
N ILE A 123 12.52 -3.40 -7.57
CA ILE A 123 11.92 -2.32 -8.37
C ILE A 123 10.67 -1.81 -7.65
N SER A 124 10.62 -0.51 -7.38
CA SER A 124 9.48 0.14 -6.73
C SER A 124 8.70 1.01 -7.72
N ILE A 125 7.37 0.85 -7.69
CA ILE A 125 6.44 1.52 -8.60
C ILE A 125 5.40 2.29 -7.76
N SER A 126 5.17 3.55 -8.14
CA SER A 126 4.14 4.38 -7.51
C SER A 126 2.74 3.81 -7.75
N SER A 127 1.81 4.11 -6.86
CA SER A 127 0.42 3.66 -7.00
C SER A 127 -0.22 4.19 -8.28
N PRO A 128 -1.13 3.43 -8.92
CA PRO A 128 -1.96 3.93 -10.00
C PRO A 128 -2.79 5.17 -9.64
N THR A 129 -3.05 5.40 -8.35
CA THR A 129 -3.77 6.57 -7.83
C THR A 129 -2.87 7.77 -7.53
N TYR A 130 -1.54 7.63 -7.65
CA TYR A 130 -0.62 8.76 -7.55
C TYR A 130 -0.63 9.55 -8.86
N SER A 131 -0.75 10.88 -8.79
CA SER A 131 -0.89 11.77 -9.96
C SER A 131 0.10 11.48 -11.09
N SER A 132 1.38 11.28 -10.77
CA SER A 132 2.40 10.96 -11.79
C SER A 132 2.12 9.65 -12.55
N PHE A 133 1.53 8.65 -11.89
CA PHE A 133 1.13 7.41 -12.56
C PHE A 133 -0.08 7.68 -13.47
N VAL A 134 -1.09 8.41 -13.00
CA VAL A 134 -2.26 8.79 -13.81
C VAL A 134 -1.83 9.52 -15.09
N ILE A 135 -0.95 10.51 -14.95
CA ILE A 135 -0.43 11.31 -16.06
C ILE A 135 0.31 10.43 -17.08
N ASN A 136 1.24 9.58 -16.63
CA ASN A 136 2.21 8.94 -17.54
C ASN A 136 1.88 7.50 -17.93
N ALA A 137 1.19 6.76 -17.07
CA ALA A 137 1.13 5.30 -17.14
C ALA A 137 -0.29 4.74 -17.16
N SER A 138 -1.30 5.49 -16.67
CA SER A 138 -2.70 5.06 -16.77
C SER A 138 -3.22 5.17 -18.20
N LYS A 139 -3.66 4.07 -18.82
CA LYS A 139 -4.18 4.06 -20.20
C LYS A 139 -5.48 4.85 -20.31
N SER A 140 -6.39 4.63 -19.36
CA SER A 140 -7.71 5.28 -19.29
C SER A 140 -7.65 6.70 -18.71
N MET A 141 -6.55 7.05 -18.01
CA MET A 141 -6.43 8.26 -17.19
C MET A 141 -7.49 8.31 -16.07
N LEU A 142 -8.08 7.16 -15.74
CA LEU A 142 -9.12 6.99 -14.73
C LEU A 142 -8.72 5.80 -13.85
N PRO A 143 -7.86 6.01 -12.84
CA PRO A 143 -7.38 4.92 -12.00
C PRO A 143 -8.48 4.38 -11.09
N GLY A 144 -8.28 3.16 -10.59
CA GLY A 144 -9.15 2.52 -9.59
C GLY A 144 -9.94 1.33 -10.11
N TYR A 145 -9.95 1.08 -11.42
CA TYR A 145 -10.49 -0.17 -11.97
C TYR A 145 -9.40 -1.24 -11.97
N LEU A 146 -9.55 -2.27 -11.12
CA LEU A 146 -8.48 -3.21 -10.80
C LEU A 146 -7.91 -3.96 -12.01
N TYR A 147 -8.72 -4.21 -13.05
CA TYR A 147 -8.26 -4.81 -14.30
C TYR A 147 -7.40 -3.84 -15.14
N ASP A 148 -7.89 -2.61 -15.38
CA ASP A 148 -7.13 -1.57 -16.09
C ASP A 148 -5.84 -1.22 -15.35
N ASP A 149 -5.92 -1.04 -14.02
CA ASP A 149 -4.77 -0.76 -13.16
C ASP A 149 -3.73 -1.88 -13.26
N ALA A 150 -4.15 -3.15 -13.29
CA ALA A 150 -3.26 -4.29 -13.43
C ALA A 150 -2.55 -4.30 -14.80
N GLU A 151 -3.25 -4.02 -15.90
CA GLU A 151 -2.63 -3.88 -17.23
C GLU A 151 -1.59 -2.74 -17.25
N ASP A 152 -1.93 -1.61 -16.65
CA ASP A 152 -1.09 -0.42 -16.59
C ASP A 152 0.17 -0.66 -15.74
N LEU A 153 0.02 -1.32 -14.59
CA LEU A 153 1.11 -1.77 -13.73
C LEU A 153 1.99 -2.78 -14.45
N TYR A 154 1.41 -3.80 -15.10
CA TYR A 154 2.16 -4.83 -15.81
C TYR A 154 3.04 -4.24 -16.92
N ARG A 155 2.50 -3.28 -17.67
CA ARG A 155 3.23 -2.52 -18.68
C ARG A 155 4.35 -1.68 -18.06
N ALA A 156 4.07 -0.96 -16.97
CA ALA A 156 5.06 -0.16 -16.26
C ALA A 156 6.21 -1.02 -15.69
N MET A 157 5.90 -2.17 -15.09
CA MET A 157 6.87 -3.15 -14.60
C MET A 157 7.78 -3.64 -15.73
N GLY A 158 7.20 -3.94 -16.89
CA GLY A 158 7.95 -4.40 -18.06
C GLY A 158 8.94 -3.37 -18.55
N LEU A 159 8.48 -2.12 -18.71
CA LEU A 159 9.33 -1.01 -19.14
C LEU A 159 10.41 -0.67 -18.10
N ALA A 160 10.08 -0.78 -16.81
CA ALA A 160 11.03 -0.56 -15.74
C ALA A 160 12.14 -1.60 -15.76
N LEU A 161 11.80 -2.88 -15.93
CA LEU A 161 12.77 -3.96 -16.11
C LEU A 161 13.63 -3.73 -17.36
N ASP A 162 13.01 -3.41 -18.49
CA ASP A 162 13.74 -3.15 -19.75
C ASP A 162 14.72 -1.98 -19.62
N LYS A 163 14.38 -0.96 -18.82
CA LYS A 163 15.24 0.20 -18.56
C LYS A 163 16.49 -0.15 -17.75
N VAL A 164 16.42 -1.18 -16.91
CA VAL A 164 17.50 -1.51 -15.96
C VAL A 164 18.19 -2.86 -16.19
N LYS A 165 17.67 -3.71 -17.08
CA LYS A 165 18.19 -5.07 -17.31
C LYS A 165 19.67 -5.16 -17.70
N SER A 166 20.28 -4.10 -18.21
CA SER A 166 21.72 -4.06 -18.47
C SER A 166 22.58 -3.88 -17.21
N LYS A 167 21.97 -3.51 -16.09
CA LYS A 167 22.64 -3.26 -14.80
C LYS A 167 22.51 -4.40 -13.80
N ILE A 168 21.58 -5.33 -14.04
CA ILE A 168 21.23 -6.39 -13.10
C ILE A 168 21.10 -7.72 -13.82
N LYS A 169 21.38 -8.81 -13.12
CA LYS A 169 21.09 -10.18 -13.56
C LYS A 169 19.99 -10.74 -12.66
N VAL A 170 18.87 -11.14 -13.27
CA VAL A 170 17.64 -11.53 -12.58
C VAL A 170 17.44 -13.05 -12.73
N THR A 171 17.32 -13.76 -11.62
CA THR A 171 17.03 -15.21 -11.63
C THR A 171 15.55 -15.51 -11.73
N ASP A 172 14.74 -14.75 -10.98
CA ASP A 172 13.34 -15.03 -10.71
C ASP A 172 12.56 -13.74 -10.44
N PHE A 173 11.24 -13.79 -10.61
CA PHE A 173 10.36 -12.66 -10.36
C PHE A 173 9.40 -12.91 -9.20
N TYR A 174 9.26 -11.88 -8.38
CA TYR A 174 8.39 -11.83 -7.21
C TYR A 174 7.61 -10.52 -7.20
N LEU A 175 6.47 -10.52 -6.53
CA LEU A 175 5.58 -9.36 -6.46
C LEU A 175 5.05 -9.14 -5.05
N THR A 176 5.02 -7.90 -4.62
CA THR A 176 4.28 -7.50 -3.42
C THR A 176 3.73 -6.09 -3.57
N GLY A 177 2.76 -5.76 -2.73
CA GLY A 177 2.27 -4.42 -2.55
C GLY A 177 1.49 -4.34 -1.23
N TYR A 178 1.30 -3.11 -0.75
CA TYR A 178 0.56 -2.85 0.47
C TYR A 178 -0.72 -2.06 0.20
N SER A 179 -1.77 -2.28 1.00
CA SER A 179 -3.05 -1.58 0.87
C SER A 179 -3.63 -1.74 -0.55
N LEU A 180 -3.94 -0.65 -1.26
CA LEU A 180 -4.33 -0.67 -2.67
C LEU A 180 -3.33 -1.44 -3.56
N GLY A 181 -2.01 -1.28 -3.34
CA GLY A 181 -0.99 -2.04 -4.06
C GLY A 181 -1.03 -3.53 -3.76
N GLY A 182 -1.57 -3.92 -2.59
CA GLY A 182 -1.83 -5.31 -2.21
C GLY A 182 -2.93 -5.93 -3.05
N ILE A 183 -4.12 -5.33 -3.10
CA ILE A 183 -5.20 -5.84 -3.96
C ILE A 183 -4.80 -5.79 -5.44
N GLN A 184 -4.13 -4.73 -5.91
CA GLN A 184 -3.62 -4.65 -7.28
C GLN A 184 -2.60 -5.74 -7.60
N SER A 185 -1.75 -6.13 -6.64
CA SER A 185 -0.80 -7.25 -6.83
C SER A 185 -1.52 -8.58 -7.11
N ALA A 186 -2.71 -8.80 -6.55
CA ALA A 186 -3.51 -9.98 -6.83
C ALA A 186 -4.01 -10.00 -8.29
N TYR A 187 -4.47 -8.86 -8.80
CA TYR A 187 -4.93 -8.72 -10.18
C TYR A 187 -3.78 -8.74 -11.19
N VAL A 188 -2.63 -8.13 -10.86
CA VAL A 188 -1.39 -8.27 -11.65
C VAL A 188 -0.96 -9.73 -11.73
N SER A 189 -1.04 -10.48 -10.62
CA SER A 189 -0.75 -11.91 -10.61
C SER A 189 -1.73 -12.71 -11.47
N LEU A 190 -3.01 -12.36 -11.45
CA LEU A 190 -4.04 -12.99 -12.28
C LEU A 190 -3.76 -12.76 -13.78
N LEU A 191 -3.43 -11.52 -14.17
CA LEU A 191 -3.05 -11.18 -15.54
C LEU A 191 -1.80 -11.97 -15.99
N ASP A 192 -0.82 -12.11 -15.09
CA ASP A 192 0.42 -12.84 -15.37
C ASP A 192 0.22 -14.35 -15.59
N GLU A 193 -0.91 -14.95 -15.17
CA GLU A 193 -1.24 -16.34 -15.53
C GLU A 193 -1.40 -16.54 -17.04
N THR A 194 -1.83 -15.49 -17.74
CA THR A 194 -2.01 -15.50 -19.20
C THR A 194 -0.77 -14.96 -19.90
N GLU A 195 -0.29 -13.78 -19.49
CA GLU A 195 0.82 -13.07 -20.17
C GLU A 195 2.19 -13.71 -19.91
N LYS A 196 2.42 -14.25 -18.70
CA LYS A 196 3.63 -14.97 -18.29
C LYS A 196 4.97 -14.27 -18.55
N LYS A 197 4.98 -12.95 -18.73
CA LYS A 197 6.22 -12.16 -18.88
C LYS A 197 7.10 -12.26 -17.64
N PHE A 198 6.50 -12.25 -16.45
CA PHE A 198 7.23 -12.39 -15.20
C PHE A 198 7.09 -13.81 -14.63
N ASN A 199 5.94 -14.45 -14.83
CA ASN A 199 5.65 -15.78 -14.31
C ASN A 199 6.01 -15.87 -12.81
N PHE A 200 5.39 -15.00 -12.00
CA PHE A 200 5.80 -14.77 -10.61
C PHE A 200 5.87 -16.07 -9.81
N LYS A 201 6.99 -16.28 -9.10
CA LYS A 201 7.18 -17.44 -8.22
C LYS A 201 6.34 -17.37 -6.96
N ARG A 202 6.29 -16.19 -6.33
CA ARG A 202 5.46 -15.90 -5.15
C ARG A 202 4.97 -14.45 -5.17
N VAL A 203 3.79 -14.23 -4.59
CA VAL A 203 3.14 -12.92 -4.49
C VAL A 203 2.64 -12.71 -3.06
N LEU A 204 3.00 -11.60 -2.41
CA LEU A 204 2.52 -11.31 -1.05
C LEU A 204 1.63 -10.07 -1.04
N LEU A 205 0.39 -10.23 -0.58
CA LEU A 205 -0.54 -9.13 -0.39
C LEU A 205 -0.43 -8.62 1.06
N VAL A 206 -0.02 -7.37 1.25
CA VAL A 206 0.12 -6.76 2.58
C VAL A 206 -1.05 -5.83 2.86
N ASN A 207 -1.84 -6.11 3.90
CA ASN A 207 -3.02 -5.36 4.29
C ASN A 207 -3.95 -4.97 3.11
N PRO A 208 -4.27 -5.86 2.15
CA PRO A 208 -5.14 -5.50 1.04
C PRO A 208 -6.57 -5.26 1.53
N PRO A 209 -7.35 -4.33 0.94
CA PRO A 209 -8.79 -4.33 1.14
C PRO A 209 -9.40 -5.63 0.57
N ALA A 210 -10.46 -6.15 1.21
CA ALA A 210 -11.26 -7.22 0.61
C ALA A 210 -12.16 -6.66 -0.50
N SER A 211 -12.81 -5.52 -0.23
CA SER A 211 -13.57 -4.73 -1.21
C SER A 211 -13.03 -3.30 -1.21
N LEU A 212 -12.61 -2.82 -2.40
CA LEU A 212 -12.13 -1.45 -2.52
C LEU A 212 -13.25 -0.45 -2.23
N TYR A 213 -14.48 -0.72 -2.70
CA TYR A 213 -15.64 0.13 -2.46
C TYR A 213 -15.99 0.27 -0.97
N ASN A 214 -15.96 -0.85 -0.22
CA ASN A 214 -16.20 -0.81 1.22
C ASN A 214 -15.11 0.00 1.93
N SER A 215 -13.85 -0.27 1.61
CA SER A 215 -12.70 0.42 2.18
C SER A 215 -12.75 1.93 1.99
N VAL A 216 -13.02 2.41 0.77
CA VAL A 216 -13.11 3.85 0.49
C VAL A 216 -14.33 4.49 1.15
N SER A 217 -15.48 3.80 1.20
CA SER A 217 -16.67 4.28 1.90
C SER A 217 -16.43 4.48 3.40
N ARG A 218 -15.64 3.58 4.03
CA ARG A 218 -15.24 3.73 5.43
C ARG A 218 -14.32 4.92 5.62
N LEU A 219 -13.31 5.06 4.77
CA LEU A 219 -12.33 6.15 4.83
C LEU A 219 -13.00 7.52 4.65
N ASP A 220 -13.96 7.66 3.73
CA ASP A 220 -14.75 8.88 3.55
C ASP A 220 -15.47 9.29 4.85
N LYS A 221 -16.09 8.32 5.54
CA LYS A 221 -16.80 8.55 6.81
C LYS A 221 -15.87 8.97 7.95
N LEU A 222 -14.58 8.62 7.89
CA LEU A 222 -13.63 9.02 8.94
C LEU A 222 -13.42 10.54 8.97
N LEU A 223 -13.50 11.21 7.83
CA LEU A 223 -13.37 12.67 7.78
C LEU A 223 -14.68 13.35 8.18
N ASP A 224 -15.78 13.05 7.49
CA ASP A 224 -17.06 13.73 7.72
C ASP A 224 -17.62 13.44 9.13
N GLY A 225 -17.53 12.20 9.59
CA GLY A 225 -18.09 11.77 10.87
C GLY A 225 -17.32 12.25 12.11
N ASN A 226 -16.06 12.70 11.95
CA ASN A 226 -15.21 13.07 13.08
C ASN A 226 -14.83 14.56 13.11
N ILE A 227 -15.23 15.35 12.10
CA ILE A 227 -15.19 16.81 12.17
C ILE A 227 -16.44 17.31 12.92
N PRO A 228 -16.31 18.11 14.01
CA PRO A 228 -17.45 18.73 14.66
C PRO A 228 -18.26 19.60 13.68
N GLY A 229 -19.50 19.20 13.42
CA GLY A 229 -20.39 19.84 12.42
C GLY A 229 -20.16 19.39 10.97
N GLY A 230 -19.42 18.30 10.76
CA GLY A 230 -19.21 17.63 9.48
C GLY A 230 -18.28 18.39 8.54
N ILE A 231 -18.21 17.92 7.30
CA ILE A 231 -17.30 18.43 6.25
C ILE A 231 -17.52 19.92 5.94
N LYS A 232 -18.70 20.48 6.26
CA LYS A 232 -19.00 21.91 6.16
C LYS A 232 -18.07 22.77 7.01
N ASN A 233 -17.60 22.23 8.14
CA ASN A 233 -16.69 22.89 9.07
C ASN A 233 -15.21 22.58 8.82
N LEU A 234 -14.86 21.89 7.72
CA LEU A 234 -13.49 21.50 7.37
C LEU A 234 -12.50 22.67 7.48
N ASN A 235 -12.86 23.87 7.01
CA ASN A 235 -11.97 25.03 7.06
C ASN A 235 -11.63 25.44 8.50
N VAL A 236 -12.63 25.45 9.39
CA VAL A 236 -12.46 25.81 10.81
C VAL A 236 -11.63 24.75 11.51
N TRP A 237 -12.01 23.48 11.33
CA TRP A 237 -11.29 22.36 11.91
C TRP A 237 -9.82 22.30 11.45
N TYR A 238 -9.55 22.53 10.16
CA TYR A 238 -8.19 22.57 9.63
C TYR A 238 -7.37 23.74 10.19
N GLN A 239 -7.98 24.92 10.36
CA GLN A 239 -7.30 26.04 11.03
C GLN A 239 -6.95 25.71 12.48
N ASP A 240 -7.83 25.03 13.20
CA ASP A 240 -7.59 24.62 14.58
C ASP A 240 -6.53 23.50 14.67
N LEU A 241 -6.48 22.62 13.67
CA LEU A 241 -5.39 21.67 13.48
C LEU A 241 -4.04 22.38 13.33
N LEU A 242 -3.95 23.35 12.42
CA LEU A 242 -2.73 24.14 12.21
C LEU A 242 -2.31 24.92 13.45
N LYS A 243 -3.26 25.53 14.16
CA LYS A 243 -2.99 26.21 15.44
C LYS A 243 -2.47 25.24 16.50
N SER A 244 -3.02 24.03 16.57
CA SER A 244 -2.59 23.00 17.53
C SER A 244 -1.17 22.51 17.24
N PHE A 245 -0.82 22.31 15.97
CA PHE A 245 0.57 22.03 15.60
C PHE A 245 1.50 23.22 15.88
N SER A 246 1.04 24.44 15.63
CA SER A 246 1.83 25.66 15.89
C SER A 246 2.07 25.90 17.39
N SER A 247 1.11 25.55 18.26
CA SER A 247 1.28 25.66 19.71
C SER A 247 2.22 24.59 20.27
N LEU A 248 2.09 23.34 19.80
CA LEU A 248 3.04 22.26 20.09
C LEU A 248 4.46 22.65 19.64
N TYR A 249 4.58 23.30 18.48
CA TYR A 249 5.86 23.84 18.01
C TYR A 249 6.47 24.85 18.99
N ALA A 250 5.68 25.84 19.42
CA ALA A 250 6.15 26.89 20.33
C ALA A 250 6.63 26.31 21.68
N GLU A 251 6.03 25.22 22.13
CA GLU A 251 6.40 24.52 23.37
C GLU A 251 7.64 23.63 23.20
N MET A 252 7.83 23.00 22.03
CA MET A 252 8.85 21.96 21.82
C MET A 252 10.16 22.47 21.20
N GLY A 253 10.19 23.67 20.61
CA GLY A 253 11.41 24.39 20.27
C GLY A 253 12.26 23.85 19.09
N TYR A 254 11.84 22.77 18.41
CA TYR A 254 12.53 22.23 17.23
C TYR A 254 11.56 21.58 16.25
N PHE A 255 11.75 21.85 14.94
CA PHE A 255 10.97 21.25 13.85
C PHE A 255 11.77 20.13 13.19
N ASP A 256 11.34 18.90 13.44
CA ASP A 256 11.53 17.80 12.51
C ASP A 256 10.22 17.02 12.55
N LEU A 257 9.42 17.02 11.49
CA LEU A 257 8.19 16.21 11.38
C LEU A 257 8.56 14.72 11.18
N SER A 258 9.53 14.23 11.95
CA SER A 258 9.91 12.83 12.00
C SER A 258 8.97 12.06 12.93
N GLY A 259 8.90 10.74 12.76
CA GLY A 259 8.12 9.89 13.66
C GLY A 259 8.51 10.05 15.13
N ASP A 260 9.77 10.37 15.44
CA ASP A 260 10.22 10.64 16.81
C ASP A 260 9.58 11.90 17.42
N PHE A 261 9.42 12.98 16.64
CA PHE A 261 8.69 14.16 17.08
C PHE A 261 7.21 13.85 17.33
N ILE A 262 6.56 13.15 16.39
CA ILE A 262 5.14 12.78 16.51
C ILE A 262 4.94 11.85 17.72
N TYR A 263 5.85 10.90 17.94
CA TYR A 263 5.82 10.02 19.11
C TYR A 263 6.02 10.75 20.44
N LYS A 264 6.93 11.72 20.49
CA LYS A 264 7.13 12.57 21.68
C LYS A 264 5.92 13.48 21.95
N ALA A 265 5.34 14.06 20.91
CA ALA A 265 4.12 14.85 21.00
C ALA A 265 2.95 14.00 21.52
N TYR A 266 2.77 12.80 20.96
CA TYR A 266 1.80 11.80 21.41
C TYR A 266 1.97 11.45 22.90
N LYS A 267 3.19 11.15 23.36
CA LYS A 267 3.43 10.81 24.78
C LYS A 267 3.08 11.93 25.74
N ARG A 268 3.20 13.19 25.33
CA ARG A 268 2.88 14.35 26.16
C ARG A 268 1.38 14.67 26.13
N ARG A 269 0.76 14.55 24.97
CA ARG A 269 -0.66 14.84 24.76
C ARG A 269 -1.25 13.81 23.79
N PRO A 270 -1.69 12.65 24.30
CA PRO A 270 -2.31 11.64 23.46
C PRO A 270 -3.52 12.24 22.74
N PRO A 271 -3.58 12.16 21.40
CA PRO A 271 -4.72 12.65 20.65
C PRO A 271 -5.94 11.80 20.95
N ARG A 272 -7.12 12.43 20.86
CA ARG A 272 -8.39 11.69 20.94
C ARG A 272 -8.54 10.80 19.71
N GLU A 273 -9.29 9.71 19.86
CA GLU A 273 -9.54 8.78 18.76
C GLU A 273 -10.24 9.43 17.56
N ASP A 274 -11.24 10.27 17.80
CA ASP A 274 -11.95 11.02 16.75
C ASP A 274 -10.99 11.94 15.95
N PHE A 275 -10.01 12.52 16.63
CA PHE A 275 -8.96 13.31 15.99
C PHE A 275 -8.06 12.45 15.11
N LEU A 276 -7.62 11.27 15.59
CA LEU A 276 -6.81 10.34 14.79
C LEU A 276 -7.58 9.82 13.57
N ALA A 277 -8.85 9.46 13.75
CA ALA A 277 -9.74 9.08 12.67
C ALA A 277 -9.86 10.21 11.62
N SER A 278 -10.05 11.45 12.06
CA SER A 278 -10.08 12.63 11.18
C SER A 278 -8.76 12.83 10.41
N LEU A 279 -7.61 12.56 11.02
CA LEU A 279 -6.31 12.65 10.35
C LEU A 279 -6.16 11.60 9.25
N VAL A 280 -6.59 10.36 9.51
CA VAL A 280 -6.63 9.30 8.48
C VAL A 280 -7.57 9.72 7.35
N GLY A 281 -8.79 10.15 7.68
CA GLY A 281 -9.77 10.64 6.70
C GLY A 281 -9.25 11.81 5.88
N LEU A 282 -8.56 12.78 6.49
CA LEU A 282 -7.97 13.91 5.78
C LEU A 282 -6.85 13.46 4.84
N SER A 283 -5.97 12.56 5.28
CA SER A 283 -4.90 12.01 4.44
C SER A 283 -5.46 11.30 3.22
N PHE A 284 -6.54 10.54 3.40
CA PHE A 284 -7.25 9.88 2.31
C PHE A 284 -7.89 10.92 1.37
N ALA A 285 -8.65 11.87 1.90
CA ALA A 285 -9.32 12.90 1.10
C ALA A 285 -8.34 13.75 0.28
N LEU A 286 -7.16 14.06 0.81
CA LEU A 286 -6.09 14.76 0.06
C LEU A 286 -5.58 13.92 -1.12
N SER A 287 -5.37 12.62 -0.89
CA SER A 287 -4.92 11.70 -1.95
C SER A 287 -5.99 11.51 -3.02
N SER A 288 -7.25 11.35 -2.60
CA SER A 288 -8.41 11.26 -3.49
C SER A 288 -8.60 12.54 -4.29
N ALA A 289 -8.47 13.71 -3.66
CA ALA A 289 -8.56 15.01 -4.34
C ALA A 289 -7.49 15.17 -5.44
N ASP A 290 -6.23 14.82 -5.15
CA ASP A 290 -5.14 14.84 -6.15
C ASP A 290 -5.44 13.89 -7.32
N MET A 291 -5.89 12.67 -7.01
CA MET A 291 -6.26 11.66 -8.00
C MET A 291 -7.42 12.14 -8.89
N MET A 292 -8.52 12.60 -8.29
CA MET A 292 -9.72 13.07 -9.00
C MET A 292 -9.41 14.29 -9.86
N PHE A 293 -8.67 15.26 -9.32
CA PHE A 293 -8.23 16.43 -10.09
C PHE A 293 -7.38 16.01 -11.28
N THR A 294 -6.42 15.10 -11.06
CA THR A 294 -5.53 14.65 -12.13
C THR A 294 -6.29 13.90 -13.22
N ALA A 295 -7.16 12.97 -12.85
CA ALA A 295 -8.00 12.23 -13.78
C ALA A 295 -8.92 13.15 -14.58
N ASP A 296 -9.60 14.10 -13.90
CA ASP A 296 -10.50 15.06 -14.52
C ASP A 296 -9.76 15.93 -15.56
N VAL A 297 -8.62 16.53 -15.18
CA VAL A 297 -7.83 17.38 -16.08
C VAL A 297 -7.28 16.61 -17.27
N MET A 298 -6.72 15.42 -17.04
CA MET A 298 -6.22 14.56 -18.12
C MET A 298 -7.32 14.16 -19.11
N ARG A 299 -8.58 14.17 -18.67
CA ARG A 299 -9.76 13.84 -19.47
C ARG A 299 -10.55 15.06 -19.97
N GLY A 300 -10.00 16.26 -19.85
CA GLY A 300 -10.57 17.50 -20.41
C GLY A 300 -11.51 18.27 -19.48
N GLY A 301 -11.57 17.90 -18.20
CA GLY A 301 -12.37 18.54 -17.17
C GLY A 301 -13.86 18.21 -17.24
N GLY A 302 -14.61 18.79 -16.30
CA GLY A 302 -16.07 18.66 -16.21
C GLY A 302 -16.57 17.99 -14.94
N TYR A 303 -15.67 17.55 -14.04
CA TYR A 303 -16.02 17.06 -12.72
C TYR A 303 -15.53 17.98 -11.60
N ILE A 304 -14.24 17.93 -11.24
CA ILE A 304 -13.62 18.83 -10.26
C ILE A 304 -13.39 20.21 -10.88
N THR A 305 -13.04 20.24 -12.16
CA THR A 305 -12.73 21.43 -12.94
C THR A 305 -13.80 21.71 -13.98
N GLN A 306 -13.82 22.93 -14.52
CA GLN A 306 -14.69 23.26 -15.66
C GLN A 306 -14.19 22.56 -16.93
N LYS A 307 -15.11 22.17 -17.82
CA LYS A 307 -14.76 21.61 -19.13
C LYS A 307 -13.82 22.55 -19.89
N ASN A 308 -12.74 22.00 -20.43
CA ASN A 308 -11.72 22.71 -21.21
C ASN A 308 -11.08 23.89 -20.45
N VAL A 309 -11.04 23.84 -19.11
CA VAL A 309 -10.34 24.86 -18.32
C VAL A 309 -8.88 24.95 -18.76
N LYS A 310 -8.37 26.16 -18.94
CA LYS A 310 -6.96 26.40 -19.23
C LYS A 310 -6.22 26.69 -17.93
N MET A 311 -5.25 25.86 -17.60
CA MET A 311 -4.42 25.99 -16.42
C MET A 311 -2.95 25.88 -16.80
N ASN A 312 -2.08 26.57 -16.08
CA ASN A 312 -0.64 26.55 -16.28
C ASN A 312 0.09 26.53 -14.93
N ASN A 313 1.41 26.65 -14.97
CA ASN A 313 2.28 26.68 -13.78
C ASN A 313 1.99 27.79 -12.76
N SER A 314 1.21 28.82 -13.13
CA SER A 314 0.84 29.96 -12.29
C SER A 314 -0.63 29.91 -11.83
N THR A 315 -1.40 28.91 -12.28
CA THR A 315 -2.80 28.76 -11.87
C THR A 315 -2.88 28.26 -10.43
N SER A 316 -3.61 28.97 -9.57
CA SER A 316 -3.86 28.51 -8.21
C SER A 316 -4.76 27.26 -8.23
N LEU A 317 -4.27 26.17 -7.63
CA LEU A 317 -5.01 24.92 -7.51
C LEU A 317 -5.84 24.82 -6.23
N THR A 318 -5.76 25.82 -5.34
CA THR A 318 -6.49 25.83 -4.08
C THR A 318 -8.00 25.65 -4.27
N PRO A 319 -8.68 26.35 -5.20
CA PRO A 319 -10.12 26.16 -5.38
C PRO A 319 -10.49 24.72 -5.74
N TYR A 320 -9.72 24.06 -6.62
CA TYR A 320 -9.96 22.68 -7.03
C TYR A 320 -9.67 21.68 -5.91
N MET A 321 -8.60 21.90 -5.14
CA MET A 321 -8.30 21.09 -3.95
C MET A 321 -9.44 21.18 -2.91
N MET A 322 -9.99 22.38 -2.69
CA MET A 322 -11.10 22.58 -1.77
C MET A 322 -12.40 21.92 -2.23
N VAL A 323 -12.62 21.78 -3.53
CA VAL A 323 -13.71 20.97 -4.09
C VAL A 323 -13.39 19.49 -3.88
N GLY A 324 -12.22 19.04 -4.31
CA GLY A 324 -11.82 17.64 -4.25
C GLY A 324 -11.84 17.03 -2.83
N ILE A 325 -11.40 17.76 -1.79
CA ILE A 325 -11.46 17.26 -0.41
C ILE A 325 -12.92 17.11 0.08
N ARG A 326 -13.85 17.88 -0.47
CA ARG A 326 -15.28 17.82 -0.12
C ARG A 326 -16.07 16.82 -0.97
N THR A 327 -15.48 16.34 -2.05
CA THR A 327 -16.02 15.27 -2.87
C THR A 327 -15.61 13.94 -2.23
N GLY A 328 -16.58 13.20 -1.68
CA GLY A 328 -16.29 11.85 -1.19
C GLY A 328 -15.84 10.96 -2.34
N PHE A 329 -15.00 9.96 -2.06
CA PHE A 329 -14.67 8.97 -3.08
C PHE A 329 -15.92 8.21 -3.54
N THR A 330 -16.90 7.98 -2.65
CA THR A 330 -18.20 7.41 -3.05
C THR A 330 -18.95 8.32 -4.03
N ASP A 331 -18.91 9.65 -3.85
CA ASP A 331 -19.52 10.59 -4.81
C ASP A 331 -18.84 10.49 -6.17
N TYR A 332 -17.49 10.48 -6.20
CA TYR A 332 -16.73 10.24 -7.42
C TYR A 332 -17.08 8.90 -8.09
N PHE A 333 -17.30 7.86 -7.29
CA PHE A 333 -17.70 6.56 -7.81
C PHE A 333 -19.03 6.65 -8.57
N HIS A 334 -20.07 7.20 -7.94
CA HIS A 334 -21.41 7.26 -8.54
C HIS A 334 -21.53 8.31 -9.65
N GLU A 335 -20.84 9.45 -9.52
CA GLU A 335 -21.02 10.60 -10.42
C GLU A 335 -20.06 10.60 -11.61
N TYR A 336 -18.92 9.91 -11.52
CA TYR A 336 -17.88 9.98 -12.56
C TYR A 336 -17.34 8.60 -12.98
N PHE A 337 -16.97 7.76 -12.03
CA PHE A 337 -16.34 6.46 -12.32
C PHE A 337 -17.32 5.45 -12.93
N TYR A 338 -18.43 5.16 -12.25
CA TYR A 338 -19.45 4.23 -12.75
C TYR A 338 -20.05 4.69 -14.09
N PRO A 339 -20.47 5.97 -14.26
CA PRO A 339 -20.97 6.46 -15.55
C PRO A 339 -19.99 6.25 -16.72
N TYR A 340 -18.68 6.34 -16.48
CA TYR A 340 -17.69 6.07 -17.53
C TYR A 340 -17.67 4.61 -17.99
N PHE A 341 -17.75 3.65 -17.07
CA PHE A 341 -17.76 2.23 -17.43
C PHE A 341 -19.13 1.82 -18.00
N HIS A 342 -20.23 2.30 -17.42
CA HIS A 342 -21.58 2.06 -17.91
C HIS A 342 -21.79 2.62 -19.33
N ALA A 343 -21.18 3.75 -19.68
CA ALA A 343 -21.27 4.29 -21.04
C ALA A 343 -20.57 3.40 -22.09
N LYS A 344 -19.61 2.55 -21.69
CA LYS A 344 -18.94 1.59 -22.57
C LYS A 344 -19.66 0.26 -22.64
N ASP A 345 -20.28 -0.14 -21.54
CA ASP A 345 -21.06 -1.36 -21.40
C ASP A 345 -22.37 -1.04 -20.68
N PRO A 346 -23.46 -0.76 -21.42
CA PRO A 346 -24.76 -0.45 -20.82
C PRO A 346 -25.38 -1.58 -20.00
N ASP A 347 -24.89 -2.82 -20.15
CA ASP A 347 -25.35 -3.96 -19.35
C ASP A 347 -24.62 -4.06 -18.00
N LEU A 348 -23.49 -3.35 -17.83
CA LEU A 348 -22.76 -3.28 -16.57
C LEU A 348 -23.55 -2.46 -15.55
N THR A 349 -24.03 -3.15 -14.51
CA THR A 349 -24.67 -2.52 -13.35
C THR A 349 -23.64 -2.01 -12.34
N GLU A 350 -24.06 -1.05 -11.52
CA GLU A 350 -23.23 -0.51 -10.45
C GLU A 350 -22.74 -1.60 -9.49
N GLN A 351 -23.63 -2.52 -9.10
CA GLN A 351 -23.27 -3.63 -8.22
C GLN A 351 -22.25 -4.56 -8.86
N GLN A 352 -22.37 -4.88 -10.15
CA GLN A 352 -21.36 -5.68 -10.85
C GLN A 352 -20.00 -4.98 -10.87
N LEU A 353 -19.96 -3.66 -11.03
CA LEU A 353 -18.72 -2.90 -10.96
C LEU A 353 -18.14 -2.92 -9.55
N ILE A 354 -18.95 -2.71 -8.51
CA ILE A 354 -18.52 -2.84 -7.10
C ILE A 354 -17.93 -4.23 -6.85
N ASP A 355 -18.60 -5.28 -7.32
CA ASP A 355 -18.13 -6.66 -7.18
C ASP A 355 -16.76 -6.83 -7.86
N GLN A 356 -16.59 -6.33 -9.09
CA GLN A 356 -15.31 -6.38 -9.81
C GLN A 356 -14.16 -5.65 -9.08
N LEU A 357 -14.48 -4.70 -8.20
CA LEU A 357 -13.54 -3.96 -7.36
C LEU A 357 -13.23 -4.67 -6.02
N SER A 358 -13.26 -6.01 -5.99
CA SER A 358 -13.06 -6.80 -4.77
C SER A 358 -12.27 -8.09 -5.01
N LEU A 359 -11.55 -8.56 -3.98
CA LEU A 359 -10.90 -9.87 -4.00
C LEU A 359 -11.91 -11.02 -4.11
N ASN A 360 -13.18 -10.81 -3.71
CA ASN A 360 -14.26 -11.78 -3.86
C ASN A 360 -14.47 -12.18 -5.32
N HIS A 361 -14.34 -11.22 -6.24
CA HIS A 361 -14.53 -11.49 -7.66
C HIS A 361 -13.48 -12.43 -8.26
N ILE A 362 -12.27 -12.45 -7.70
CA ILE A 362 -11.18 -13.33 -8.12
C ILE A 362 -10.91 -14.46 -7.11
N GLU A 363 -11.82 -14.72 -6.18
CA GLU A 363 -11.64 -15.68 -5.07
C GLU A 363 -11.25 -17.08 -5.56
N LYS A 364 -11.89 -17.57 -6.62
CA LYS A 364 -11.59 -18.89 -7.22
C LYS A 364 -10.11 -18.99 -7.60
N TYR A 365 -9.54 -17.92 -8.15
CA TYR A 365 -8.11 -17.86 -8.46
C TYR A 365 -7.27 -17.83 -7.18
N LEU A 366 -7.61 -16.97 -6.21
CA LEU A 366 -6.86 -16.84 -4.95
C LEU A 366 -6.82 -18.14 -4.13
N ARG A 367 -7.89 -18.93 -4.14
CA ARG A 367 -7.98 -20.23 -3.47
C ARG A 367 -7.18 -21.32 -4.17
N SER A 368 -7.18 -21.32 -5.50
CA SER A 368 -6.47 -22.35 -6.29
C SER A 368 -4.97 -22.07 -6.42
N SER A 369 -4.57 -20.81 -6.30
CA SER A 369 -3.17 -20.38 -6.43
C SER A 369 -2.39 -20.56 -5.12
N LYS A 370 -1.39 -21.45 -5.14
CA LYS A 370 -0.50 -21.69 -3.98
C LYS A 370 0.59 -20.63 -3.80
N LYS A 371 0.83 -19.79 -4.82
CA LYS A 371 1.93 -18.81 -4.83
C LYS A 371 1.60 -17.49 -4.12
N ILE A 372 0.33 -17.25 -3.80
CA ILE A 372 -0.12 -15.98 -3.22
C ILE A 372 -0.24 -16.11 -1.70
N GLY A 373 0.35 -15.20 -0.94
CA GLY A 373 0.22 -15.14 0.51
C GLY A 373 -0.48 -13.87 0.97
N LEU A 374 -0.91 -13.86 2.23
CA LEU A 374 -1.53 -12.71 2.88
C LEU A 374 -0.78 -12.35 4.16
N LEU A 375 -0.50 -11.06 4.33
CA LEU A 375 -0.13 -10.46 5.60
C LEU A 375 -1.22 -9.44 5.94
N HIS A 376 -1.85 -9.55 7.10
CA HIS A 376 -2.94 -8.63 7.49
C HIS A 376 -2.95 -8.38 9.01
N ASN A 377 -3.74 -7.40 9.44
CA ASN A 377 -3.97 -7.09 10.86
C ASN A 377 -5.45 -7.24 11.22
N GLN A 378 -5.76 -7.85 12.36
CA GLN A 378 -7.13 -8.08 12.79
C GLN A 378 -7.90 -6.76 13.06
N ASP A 379 -7.17 -5.73 13.45
CA ASP A 379 -7.68 -4.41 13.82
C ASP A 379 -7.57 -3.38 12.68
N ASP A 380 -7.45 -3.83 11.43
CA ASP A 380 -7.31 -2.94 10.27
C ASP A 380 -8.59 -2.08 10.06
N ILE A 381 -8.44 -0.76 10.17
CA ILE A 381 -9.55 0.20 10.17
C ILE A 381 -10.28 0.32 8.83
N ILE A 382 -9.65 -0.13 7.74
CA ILE A 382 -10.23 -0.04 6.39
C ILE A 382 -11.16 -1.20 6.06
N MET A 383 -11.29 -2.17 6.96
CA MET A 383 -12.05 -3.40 6.75
C MET A 383 -13.44 -3.29 7.39
N GLU A 384 -14.46 -3.77 6.68
CA GLU A 384 -15.78 -4.02 7.27
C GLU A 384 -15.76 -5.26 8.17
N PRO A 385 -16.70 -5.37 9.14
CA PRO A 385 -16.83 -6.56 9.97
C PRO A 385 -16.94 -7.84 9.11
N GLY A 386 -16.09 -8.82 9.41
CA GLY A 386 -16.04 -10.11 8.71
C GLY A 386 -15.12 -10.14 7.47
N GLU A 387 -14.63 -9.01 6.97
CA GLU A 387 -13.75 -9.02 5.79
C GLU A 387 -12.36 -9.61 6.09
N VAL A 388 -11.82 -9.41 7.29
CA VAL A 388 -10.55 -10.06 7.69
C VAL A 388 -10.74 -11.58 7.80
N ASP A 389 -11.86 -12.02 8.38
CA ASP A 389 -12.19 -13.45 8.50
C ASP A 389 -12.39 -14.09 7.12
N TYR A 390 -13.02 -13.37 6.20
CA TYR A 390 -13.12 -13.75 4.79
C TYR A 390 -11.74 -13.96 4.18
N LEU A 391 -10.84 -12.98 4.31
CA LEU A 391 -9.48 -13.08 3.77
C LEU A 391 -8.75 -14.29 4.39
N HIS A 392 -8.82 -14.45 5.71
CA HIS A 392 -8.25 -15.62 6.38
C HIS A 392 -8.82 -16.94 5.82
N GLY A 393 -10.12 -17.00 5.56
CA GLY A 393 -10.78 -18.14 4.92
C GLY A 393 -10.32 -18.42 3.48
N VAL A 394 -9.97 -17.40 2.69
CA VAL A 394 -9.45 -17.55 1.31
C VAL A 394 -8.01 -18.06 1.30
N PHE A 395 -7.16 -17.49 2.15
CA PHE A 395 -5.72 -17.74 2.14
C PHE A 395 -5.32 -18.95 3.01
N GLY A 396 -6.06 -19.25 4.07
CA GLY A 396 -5.80 -20.36 5.00
C GLY A 396 -4.38 -20.25 5.57
N ASP A 397 -3.63 -21.35 5.52
CA ASP A 397 -2.25 -21.43 6.03
C ASP A 397 -1.25 -20.47 5.33
N ARG A 398 -1.65 -19.83 4.23
CA ARG A 398 -0.85 -18.80 3.54
C ARG A 398 -1.06 -17.39 4.11
N ALA A 399 -1.91 -17.25 5.12
CA ALA A 399 -2.18 -15.99 5.79
C ALA A 399 -1.43 -15.88 7.12
N GLN A 400 -0.84 -14.72 7.37
CA GLN A 400 -0.42 -14.28 8.69
C GLN A 400 -1.26 -13.08 9.10
N ILE A 401 -2.10 -13.27 10.12
CA ILE A 401 -2.92 -12.22 10.72
C ILE A 401 -2.31 -11.83 12.06
N TYR A 402 -1.89 -10.57 12.20
CA TYR A 402 -1.44 -10.04 13.48
C TYR A 402 -2.63 -9.47 14.26
N PRO A 403 -2.68 -9.63 15.60
CA PRO A 403 -3.81 -9.17 16.40
C PRO A 403 -3.93 -7.64 16.44
N THR A 404 -2.79 -6.93 16.34
CA THR A 404 -2.75 -5.46 16.33
C THR A 404 -1.72 -4.95 15.34
N GLY A 405 -2.03 -3.81 14.71
CA GLY A 405 -1.18 -3.17 13.72
C GLY A 405 -1.88 -2.10 12.90
N GLY A 406 -3.20 -1.94 13.05
CA GLY A 406 -4.01 -1.00 12.28
C GLY A 406 -3.84 -1.22 10.77
N HIS A 407 -4.01 -0.17 9.98
CA HIS A 407 -3.75 -0.23 8.55
C HIS A 407 -2.26 0.01 8.25
N CYS A 408 -1.50 -1.05 7.97
CA CYS A 408 -0.08 -0.99 7.60
C CYS A 408 0.86 -0.35 8.67
N GLY A 409 0.44 -0.26 9.93
CA GLY A 409 1.17 0.41 11.01
C GLY A 409 2.38 -0.37 11.51
N ASN A 410 2.21 -1.69 11.62
CA ASN A 410 3.23 -2.63 12.09
C ASN A 410 4.20 -3.11 11.00
N MET A 411 4.15 -2.58 9.76
CA MET A 411 4.97 -3.09 8.65
C MET A 411 6.48 -3.08 8.91
N ASN A 412 6.97 -2.19 9.77
CA ASN A 412 8.38 -2.12 10.16
C ASN A 412 8.71 -2.92 11.43
N HIS A 413 7.73 -3.58 12.04
CA HIS A 413 7.96 -4.41 13.22
C HIS A 413 8.81 -5.64 12.85
N PRO A 414 9.81 -6.05 13.67
CA PRO A 414 10.70 -7.16 13.39
C PRO A 414 10.00 -8.47 13.00
N ASP A 415 8.90 -8.80 13.66
CA ASP A 415 8.14 -10.02 13.36
C ASP A 415 7.46 -9.94 11.99
N VAL A 416 6.97 -8.76 11.63
CA VAL A 416 6.25 -8.50 10.37
C VAL A 416 7.23 -8.49 9.20
N VAL A 417 8.37 -7.79 9.35
CA VAL A 417 9.46 -7.78 8.36
C VAL A 417 10.01 -9.18 8.14
N ARG A 418 10.21 -9.95 9.22
CA ARG A 418 10.68 -11.34 9.13
C ARG A 418 9.69 -12.22 8.38
N PHE A 419 8.40 -12.16 8.70
CA PHE A 419 7.40 -12.91 7.94
C PHE A 419 7.40 -12.52 6.46
N MET A 420 7.41 -11.20 6.17
CA MET A 420 7.40 -10.66 4.82
C MET A 420 8.56 -11.19 3.98
N VAL A 421 9.77 -11.24 4.54
CA VAL A 421 10.96 -11.79 3.87
C VAL A 421 10.89 -13.31 3.75
N ASN A 422 10.62 -14.01 4.87
CA ASN A 422 10.61 -15.48 4.91
C ASN A 422 9.58 -16.09 3.95
N PHE A 423 8.45 -15.41 3.72
CA PHE A 423 7.45 -15.83 2.75
C PHE A 423 8.05 -15.98 1.34
N PHE A 424 8.96 -15.10 0.92
CA PHE A 424 9.56 -15.20 -0.42
C PHE A 424 10.68 -16.25 -0.50
N ASP A 425 11.36 -16.50 0.60
CA ASP A 425 12.42 -17.50 0.72
C ASP A 425 11.87 -18.93 0.90
N GLY A 426 10.55 -19.10 1.04
CA GLY A 426 9.90 -20.39 1.28
C GLY A 426 10.15 -20.92 2.69
N GLN A 427 10.39 -20.03 3.65
CA GLN A 427 10.69 -20.32 5.05
C GLN A 427 9.59 -19.83 6.00
N GLU A 428 8.35 -19.74 5.52
CA GLU A 428 7.17 -19.51 6.34
C GLU A 428 7.00 -20.63 7.40
N GLY A 429 7.11 -20.29 8.68
CA GLY A 429 7.09 -21.24 9.81
C GLY A 429 6.81 -20.59 11.15
#